data_AF-D1BXM5-F1
#
_entry.id   AF-D1BXM5-F1
#
_cell.length_a   1.000
_cell.length_b   1.000
_cell.length_c   1.000
_cell.angle_alpha   90.00
_cell.angle_beta   90.00
_cell.angle_gamma   90.00
#
_symmetry.space_group_name_H-M   'P 1'
#
loop_
_entity.id
_entity.type
_entity.pdbx_description
1 polymer ?
#
loop_
_entity_poly.entity_id
_entity_poly.type
_entity_poly.pdbx_seq_one_letter_code
_entity_poly.pdbx_strand_id
1 'polypeptide(L)'
;MPLYEPPDGLFGPERDFVDSAAAYVAAAEPSWDDDGPVTPIEWDLLTAREADAAWADLNAWVHWLRHRFALPANIVPPYWHRHPELVEELSALRTHRLACYDPEASPSSPITWMRDLADAILRLRDWVALCGTGRNGDRPSRQTAWPGEPDIDDDYVVNLEDREADFRAFVADDVERRRRIEDAAQAHLRLVRDDEDGA
;
A
#
# COMPACT_ATOMS: atom_id res chain seq x y z
N MET A 1 20.03 -4.90 -35.52
CA MET A 1 20.85 -5.45 -34.40
C MET A 1 20.79 -6.95 -34.47
N PRO A 2 21.90 -7.68 -34.35
CA PRO A 2 21.85 -9.14 -34.29
C PRO A 2 21.29 -9.58 -32.93
N LEU A 3 20.39 -10.56 -32.94
CA LEU A 3 20.00 -11.31 -31.74
C LEU A 3 21.27 -11.95 -31.18
N TYR A 4 21.55 -11.70 -29.90
CA TYR A 4 22.67 -12.33 -29.21
C TYR A 4 22.42 -13.85 -29.15
N GLU A 5 23.20 -14.62 -29.91
CA GLU A 5 23.25 -16.08 -29.81
C GLU A 5 24.39 -16.44 -28.83
N PRO A 6 24.08 -17.00 -27.64
CA PRO A 6 25.11 -17.35 -26.67
C PRO A 6 25.95 -18.54 -27.17
N PRO A 7 27.27 -18.58 -26.90
CA PRO A 7 28.14 -19.66 -27.35
C PRO A 7 27.78 -21.01 -26.73
N ASP A 8 28.01 -22.10 -27.48
CA ASP A 8 27.64 -23.51 -27.23
C ASP A 8 28.24 -24.17 -25.95
N GLY A 9 28.75 -23.39 -25.00
CA GLY A 9 29.56 -23.87 -23.87
C GLY A 9 29.14 -23.43 -22.47
N LEU A 10 27.97 -22.83 -22.26
CA LEU A 10 27.47 -22.55 -20.91
C LEU A 10 26.97 -23.86 -20.26
N PHE A 11 27.84 -24.51 -19.48
CA PHE A 11 27.54 -25.73 -18.73
C PHE A 11 26.97 -25.41 -17.33
N GLY A 12 25.78 -25.89 -17.02
CA GLY A 12 25.25 -25.98 -15.64
C GLY A 12 24.60 -24.70 -15.09
N PRO A 13 24.77 -24.37 -13.79
CA PRO A 13 23.96 -23.39 -13.02
C PRO A 13 23.94 -21.97 -13.59
N GLU A 14 24.85 -21.65 -14.52
CA GLU A 14 24.86 -20.40 -15.27
C GLU A 14 23.74 -20.32 -16.31
N ARG A 15 23.31 -21.44 -16.91
CA ARG A 15 22.10 -21.50 -17.77
C ARG A 15 20.84 -21.31 -16.95
N ASP A 16 20.72 -21.99 -15.80
CA ASP A 16 19.59 -21.79 -14.88
C ASP A 16 19.54 -20.34 -14.38
N PHE A 17 20.70 -19.71 -14.14
CA PHE A 17 20.80 -18.30 -13.79
C PHE A 17 20.37 -17.39 -14.94
N VAL A 18 20.80 -17.65 -16.19
CA VAL A 18 20.40 -16.87 -17.36
C VAL A 18 18.92 -17.05 -17.69
N ASP A 19 18.38 -18.27 -17.59
CA ASP A 19 16.96 -18.56 -17.81
C ASP A 19 16.11 -17.95 -16.68
N SER A 20 16.58 -17.96 -15.44
CA SER A 20 15.94 -17.28 -14.31
C SER A 20 16.03 -15.76 -14.41
N ALA A 21 17.13 -15.21 -14.92
CA ALA A 21 17.29 -13.78 -15.16
C ALA A 21 16.43 -13.32 -16.34
N ALA A 22 16.35 -14.13 -17.40
CA ALA A 22 15.44 -13.90 -18.53
C ALA A 22 13.98 -13.98 -18.09
N ALA A 23 13.62 -14.92 -17.20
CA ALA A 23 12.30 -15.00 -16.59
C ALA A 23 12.02 -13.83 -15.64
N TYR A 24 13.02 -13.30 -14.93
CA TYR A 24 12.91 -12.09 -14.11
C TYR A 24 12.71 -10.83 -14.96
N VAL A 25 13.44 -10.70 -16.07
CA VAL A 25 13.30 -9.59 -17.04
C VAL A 25 12.00 -9.69 -17.84
N ALA A 26 11.51 -10.91 -18.11
CA ALA A 26 10.26 -11.15 -18.82
C ALA A 26 9.02 -11.14 -17.91
N ALA A 27 9.19 -11.37 -16.61
CA ALA A 27 8.18 -11.02 -15.63
C ALA A 27 8.04 -9.50 -15.68
N ALA A 28 6.85 -9.02 -16.02
CA ALA A 28 6.54 -7.61 -15.84
C ALA A 28 6.87 -7.29 -14.37
N GLU A 29 7.91 -6.47 -14.15
CA GLU A 29 8.05 -5.75 -12.89
C GLU A 29 6.66 -5.17 -12.61
N PRO A 30 6.12 -5.32 -11.40
CA PRO A 30 4.83 -4.73 -11.12
C PRO A 30 4.95 -3.25 -11.45
N SER A 31 4.18 -2.81 -12.46
CA SER A 31 4.33 -1.48 -13.07
C SER A 31 3.74 -0.46 -12.11
N TRP A 32 4.52 -0.15 -11.08
CA TRP A 32 4.38 1.00 -10.21
C TRP A 32 5.00 2.25 -10.84
N ASP A 33 5.36 2.16 -12.12
CA ASP A 33 5.87 3.26 -12.93
C ASP A 33 4.72 4.25 -13.17
N ASP A 34 4.39 4.98 -12.11
CA ASP A 34 3.80 6.30 -12.25
C ASP A 34 4.94 7.21 -12.73
N ASP A 35 4.90 7.63 -13.99
CA ASP A 35 5.83 8.61 -14.57
C ASP A 35 5.69 10.00 -13.90
N GLY A 36 4.78 10.14 -12.93
CA GLY A 36 4.61 11.31 -12.08
C GLY A 36 5.67 11.46 -10.99
N PRO A 37 5.85 12.69 -10.45
CA PRO A 37 6.75 12.90 -9.32
C PRO A 37 6.27 12.08 -8.11
N VAL A 38 7.21 11.40 -7.45
CA VAL A 38 6.94 10.66 -6.22
C VAL A 38 6.49 11.63 -5.11
N THR A 39 5.19 11.63 -4.79
CA THR A 39 4.63 12.48 -3.72
C THR A 39 4.26 11.66 -2.49
N PRO A 40 4.35 12.26 -1.28
CA PRO A 40 3.73 11.69 -0.09
C PRO A 40 2.23 11.46 -0.32
N ILE A 41 1.71 10.35 0.19
CA ILE A 41 0.27 10.05 0.18
C ILE A 41 -0.29 10.54 1.52
N GLU A 42 -1.26 11.45 1.46
CA GLU A 42 -2.04 11.87 2.61
C GLU A 42 -3.46 11.34 2.41
N TRP A 43 -3.79 10.22 3.06
CA TRP A 43 -5.01 9.45 2.80
C TRP A 43 -6.27 10.26 3.08
N ASP A 44 -6.26 11.19 4.02
CA ASP A 44 -7.43 12.00 4.36
C ASP A 44 -7.75 13.07 3.30
N LEU A 45 -6.77 13.45 2.48
CA LEU A 45 -6.91 14.49 1.46
C LEU A 45 -7.19 13.95 0.06
N LEU A 46 -7.15 12.63 -0.14
CA LEU A 46 -7.40 12.03 -1.45
C LEU A 46 -8.85 12.17 -1.88
N THR A 47 -9.05 12.60 -3.13
CA THR A 47 -10.35 12.47 -3.80
C THR A 47 -10.74 11.00 -3.95
N ALA A 48 -12.01 10.72 -4.23
CA ALA A 48 -12.50 9.36 -4.47
C ALA A 48 -11.73 8.64 -5.58
N ARG A 49 -11.37 9.36 -6.66
CA ARG A 49 -10.60 8.81 -7.77
C ARG A 49 -9.14 8.55 -7.38
N GLU A 50 -8.52 9.46 -6.64
CA GLU A 50 -7.14 9.29 -6.19
C GLU A 50 -7.02 8.17 -5.15
N ALA A 51 -8.00 8.05 -4.24
CA ALA A 51 -8.05 6.98 -3.26
C ALA A 51 -8.17 5.60 -3.94
N ASP A 52 -9.04 5.45 -4.95
CA ASP A 52 -9.18 4.20 -5.71
C ASP A 52 -7.85 3.75 -6.33
N ALA A 53 -7.15 4.67 -7.00
CA ALA A 53 -5.83 4.44 -7.56
C ALA A 53 -4.78 4.12 -6.47
N ALA A 54 -4.72 4.93 -5.41
CA ALA A 54 -3.78 4.75 -4.31
C ALA A 54 -3.97 3.40 -3.60
N TRP A 55 -5.22 2.95 -3.41
CA TRP A 55 -5.53 1.65 -2.84
C TRP A 55 -5.05 0.50 -3.74
N ALA A 56 -5.32 0.56 -5.05
CA ALA A 56 -4.85 -0.45 -5.99
C ALA A 56 -3.32 -0.53 -6.02
N ASP A 57 -2.68 0.64 -6.03
CA ASP A 57 -1.23 0.82 -6.02
C ASP A 57 -0.58 0.24 -4.77
N LEU A 58 -1.12 0.60 -3.60
CA LEU A 58 -0.62 0.08 -2.34
C LEU A 58 -0.86 -1.43 -2.25
N ASN A 59 -2.02 -1.92 -2.70
CA ASN A 59 -2.37 -3.34 -2.59
C ASN A 59 -1.39 -4.26 -3.28
N ALA A 60 -1.15 -4.05 -4.57
CA ALA A 60 -0.21 -4.93 -5.24
C ALA A 60 1.25 -4.62 -4.83
N TRP A 61 1.59 -3.42 -4.33
CA TRP A 61 2.93 -3.16 -3.78
C TRP A 61 3.17 -3.96 -2.50
N VAL A 62 2.18 -4.03 -1.61
CA VAL A 62 2.22 -4.87 -0.41
C VAL A 62 2.33 -6.35 -0.79
N HIS A 63 1.62 -6.80 -1.85
CA HIS A 63 1.81 -8.15 -2.38
C HIS A 63 3.23 -8.38 -2.88
N TRP A 64 3.80 -7.45 -3.64
CA TRP A 64 5.20 -7.56 -4.08
C TRP A 64 6.14 -7.63 -2.88
N LEU A 65 6.00 -6.74 -1.89
CA LEU A 65 6.86 -6.64 -0.72
C LEU A 65 6.87 -7.95 0.06
N ARG A 66 5.69 -8.49 0.40
CA ARG A 66 5.60 -9.71 1.19
C ARG A 66 6.20 -10.93 0.48
N HIS A 67 6.07 -11.02 -0.85
CA HIS A 67 6.65 -12.14 -1.60
C HIS A 67 8.16 -11.96 -1.79
N ARG A 68 8.62 -10.74 -2.06
CA ARG A 68 10.04 -10.43 -2.31
C ARG A 68 10.90 -10.67 -1.07
N PHE A 69 10.39 -10.31 0.11
CA PHE A 69 11.11 -10.44 1.38
C PHE A 69 10.60 -11.57 2.27
N ALA A 70 9.71 -12.43 1.75
CA ALA A 70 9.10 -13.55 2.49
C ALA A 70 8.51 -13.12 3.84
N LEU A 71 7.82 -11.97 3.88
CA LEU A 71 7.28 -11.41 5.12
C LEU A 71 6.12 -12.28 5.63
N PRO A 72 6.18 -12.75 6.89
CA PRO A 72 5.09 -13.52 7.49
C PRO A 72 3.93 -12.62 7.95
N ALA A 73 2.81 -13.26 8.26
CA ALA A 73 1.56 -12.57 8.64
C ALA A 73 1.67 -11.76 9.95
N ASN A 74 2.68 -12.01 10.79
CA ASN A 74 2.96 -11.21 11.99
C ASN A 74 3.76 -9.92 11.69
N ILE A 75 4.07 -9.65 10.42
CA ILE A 75 4.71 -8.41 9.95
C ILE A 75 3.75 -7.71 8.97
N VAL A 76 3.21 -8.47 8.01
CA VAL A 76 2.20 -7.98 7.07
C VAL A 76 1.02 -8.94 7.05
N PRO A 77 -0.05 -8.66 7.82
CA PRO A 77 -1.21 -9.53 7.93
C PRO A 77 -2.09 -9.43 6.67
N PRO A 78 -2.92 -10.44 6.35
CA PRO A 78 -3.78 -10.41 5.16
C PRO A 78 -4.74 -9.21 5.09
N TYR A 79 -5.23 -8.75 6.25
CA TYR A 79 -6.22 -7.68 6.40
C TYR A 79 -5.62 -6.33 6.80
N TRP A 80 -4.35 -6.08 6.45
CA TRP A 80 -3.64 -4.84 6.76
C TRP A 80 -4.39 -3.57 6.36
N HIS A 81 -5.21 -3.61 5.30
CA HIS A 81 -5.97 -2.47 4.78
C HIS A 81 -7.03 -1.94 5.73
N ARG A 82 -7.41 -2.71 6.75
CA ARG A 82 -8.36 -2.30 7.79
C ARG A 82 -7.71 -1.52 8.95
N HIS A 83 -6.38 -1.41 8.96
CA HIS A 83 -5.61 -0.78 10.02
C HIS A 83 -4.92 0.48 9.52
N PRO A 84 -5.40 1.67 9.89
CA PRO A 84 -4.81 2.93 9.47
C PRO A 84 -3.31 3.00 9.74
N GLU A 85 -2.85 2.56 10.92
CA GLU A 85 -1.43 2.56 11.28
C GLU A 85 -0.55 1.70 10.34
N LEU A 86 -1.09 0.60 9.80
CA LEU A 86 -0.39 -0.22 8.81
C LEU A 86 -0.43 0.45 7.42
N VAL A 87 -1.58 1.03 7.06
CA VAL A 87 -1.76 1.73 5.78
C VAL A 87 -0.79 2.91 5.67
N GLU A 88 -0.67 3.72 6.73
CA GLU A 88 0.28 4.84 6.81
C GLU A 88 1.73 4.36 6.65
N GLU A 89 2.18 3.42 7.47
CA GLU A 89 3.57 2.92 7.43
C GLU A 89 3.90 2.27 6.07
N LEU A 90 2.97 1.48 5.52
CA LEU A 90 3.17 0.81 4.22
C LEU A 90 3.19 1.80 3.06
N SER A 91 2.32 2.82 3.07
CA SER A 91 2.32 3.87 2.06
C SER A 91 3.61 4.69 2.10
N ALA A 92 4.08 5.08 3.28
CA ALA A 92 5.35 5.79 3.45
C ALA A 92 6.54 4.95 2.96
N LEU A 93 6.58 3.66 3.28
CA LEU A 93 7.63 2.74 2.83
C LEU A 93 7.61 2.54 1.31
N ARG A 94 6.43 2.53 0.67
CA ARG A 94 6.28 2.51 -0.80
C ARG A 94 6.87 3.78 -1.41
N THR A 95 6.44 4.95 -0.94
CA THR A 95 6.94 6.25 -1.43
C THR A 95 8.46 6.36 -1.26
N HIS A 96 9.00 5.93 -0.11
CA HIS A 96 10.43 5.91 0.12
C HIS A 96 11.17 4.98 -0.86
N ARG A 97 10.60 3.80 -1.18
CA ARG A 97 11.17 2.91 -2.21
C ARG A 97 11.23 3.59 -3.56
N LEU A 98 10.13 4.20 -4.01
CA LEU A 98 10.07 4.87 -5.30
C LEU A 98 11.14 5.98 -5.38
N ALA A 99 11.26 6.80 -4.34
CA ALA A 99 12.28 7.85 -4.27
C ALA A 99 13.71 7.30 -4.27
N CYS A 100 13.97 6.17 -3.62
CA CYS A 100 15.32 5.58 -3.57
C CYS A 100 15.74 4.84 -4.84
N TYR A 101 14.80 4.48 -5.70
CA TYR A 101 15.04 3.80 -6.97
C TYR A 101 14.77 4.70 -8.19
N ASP A 102 14.50 5.99 -7.97
CA ASP A 102 14.40 6.99 -9.03
C ASP A 102 15.71 7.09 -9.83
N PRO A 103 15.68 7.22 -11.17
CA PRO A 103 16.87 7.31 -12.01
C PRO A 103 17.83 8.46 -11.64
N GLU A 104 17.30 9.55 -11.08
CA GLU A 104 18.08 10.72 -10.66
C GLU A 104 18.57 10.61 -9.20
N ALA A 105 18.18 9.55 -8.48
CA ALA A 105 18.64 9.31 -7.11
C ALA A 105 20.11 8.90 -7.05
N SER A 106 20.73 9.08 -5.87
CA SER A 106 22.08 8.57 -5.63
C SER A 106 22.15 7.06 -5.90
N PRO A 107 23.23 6.55 -6.54
CA PRO A 107 23.44 5.10 -6.71
C PRO A 107 23.48 4.31 -5.38
N SER A 108 23.72 4.99 -4.25
CA SER A 108 23.68 4.40 -2.91
C SER A 108 22.30 4.43 -2.24
N SER A 109 21.31 5.09 -2.82
CA SER A 109 19.95 5.16 -2.26
C SER A 109 19.31 3.77 -2.01
N PRO A 110 19.50 2.75 -2.86
CA PRO A 110 18.97 1.42 -2.59
C PRO A 110 19.44 0.80 -1.28
N ILE A 111 20.71 1.00 -0.87
CA ILE A 111 21.20 0.46 0.41
C ILE A 111 20.65 1.25 1.61
N THR A 112 20.34 2.53 1.43
CA THR A 112 19.61 3.32 2.44
C THR A 112 18.20 2.77 2.62
N TRP A 113 17.46 2.54 1.53
CA TRP A 113 16.14 1.94 1.59
C TRP A 113 16.14 0.57 2.30
N MET A 114 17.15 -0.27 2.05
CA MET A 114 17.28 -1.56 2.73
C MET A 114 17.50 -1.42 4.25
N ARG A 115 18.20 -0.38 4.71
CA ARG A 115 18.35 -0.08 6.14
C ARG A 115 17.01 0.33 6.73
N ASP A 116 16.32 1.24 6.07
CA ASP A 116 15.07 1.82 6.58
C ASP A 116 13.91 0.79 6.52
N LEU A 117 13.95 -0.14 5.57
CA LEU A 117 13.07 -1.31 5.52
C LEU A 117 13.24 -2.21 6.77
N ALA A 118 14.48 -2.41 7.25
CA ALA A 118 14.71 -3.22 8.44
C ALA A 118 14.06 -2.59 9.69
N ASP A 119 14.16 -1.27 9.82
CA ASP A 119 13.52 -0.54 10.91
C ASP A 119 11.98 -0.52 10.77
N ALA A 120 11.47 -0.39 9.54
CA ALA A 120 10.04 -0.48 9.25
C ALA A 120 9.47 -1.85 9.60
N ILE A 121 10.20 -2.94 9.32
CA ILE A 121 9.79 -4.30 9.69
C ILE A 121 9.60 -4.45 11.20
N LEU A 122 10.46 -3.81 12.01
CA LEU A 122 10.30 -3.81 13.47
C LEU A 122 9.03 -3.07 13.90
N ARG A 123 8.79 -1.87 13.34
CA ARG A 123 7.57 -1.10 13.62
C ARG A 123 6.30 -1.82 13.18
N LEU A 124 6.30 -2.40 11.98
CA LEU A 124 5.17 -3.19 11.47
C LEU A 124 4.85 -4.36 12.39
N ARG A 125 5.87 -5.05 12.91
CA ARG A 125 5.66 -6.13 13.87
C ARG A 125 5.00 -5.64 15.17
N ASP A 126 5.40 -4.47 15.66
CA ASP A 126 4.81 -3.86 16.85
C ASP A 126 3.36 -3.41 16.58
N TRP A 127 3.08 -2.81 15.41
CA TRP A 127 1.72 -2.47 14.99
C TRP A 127 0.83 -3.71 14.90
N VAL A 128 1.30 -4.79 14.27
CA VAL A 128 0.57 -6.05 14.18
C VAL A 128 0.31 -6.69 15.54
N ALA A 129 1.22 -6.51 16.50
CA ALA A 129 1.01 -7.01 17.86
C ALA A 129 -0.03 -6.18 18.64
N LEU A 130 -0.20 -4.90 18.29
CA LEU A 130 -1.18 -4.00 18.90
C LEU A 130 -2.55 -4.07 18.23
N CYS A 131 -2.59 -4.31 16.92
CA CYS A 131 -3.83 -4.40 16.18
C CYS A 131 -4.44 -5.80 16.27
N GLY A 132 -5.77 -5.89 16.16
CA GLY A 132 -6.52 -7.11 16.43
C GLY A 132 -6.51 -8.13 15.28
N THR A 133 -5.59 -7.98 14.33
CA THR A 133 -5.61 -8.71 13.06
C THR A 133 -4.73 -9.95 13.08
N GLY A 134 -5.16 -10.96 12.35
CA GLY A 134 -4.49 -12.24 12.25
C GLY A 134 -4.66 -12.85 10.87
N ARG A 135 -4.32 -14.14 10.76
CA ARG A 135 -4.36 -14.84 9.47
C ARG A 135 -5.77 -14.95 8.88
N ASN A 136 -6.76 -15.25 9.71
CA ASN A 136 -8.15 -15.51 9.29
C ASN A 136 -9.16 -14.64 10.05
N GLY A 137 -8.70 -13.79 10.95
CA GLY A 137 -9.54 -13.01 11.84
C GLY A 137 -9.05 -11.58 11.88
N ASP A 138 -9.98 -10.66 12.04
CA ASP A 138 -9.69 -9.26 12.17
C ASP A 138 -10.49 -8.63 13.31
N ARG A 139 -9.91 -7.62 13.95
CA ARG A 139 -10.58 -6.76 14.94
C ARG A 139 -10.01 -5.36 14.82
N PRO A 140 -10.84 -4.31 14.90
CA PRO A 140 -10.37 -2.92 14.85
C PRO A 140 -9.25 -2.64 15.86
N SER A 141 -8.33 -1.75 15.47
CA SER A 141 -7.25 -1.30 16.35
C SER A 141 -7.83 -0.63 17.60
N ARG A 142 -7.44 -1.12 18.77
CA ARG A 142 -8.02 -0.68 20.04
C ARG A 142 -7.67 0.79 20.30
N GLN A 143 -8.69 1.62 20.45
CA GLN A 143 -8.55 2.98 20.93
C GLN A 143 -8.88 3.04 22.42
N THR A 144 -7.98 3.64 23.20
CA THR A 144 -8.23 3.86 24.63
C THR A 144 -9.03 5.15 24.79
N ALA A 145 -10.26 5.05 25.28
CA ALA A 145 -11.06 6.22 25.62
C ALA A 145 -10.35 7.06 26.69
N TRP A 146 -10.25 8.36 26.47
CA TRP A 146 -9.69 9.29 27.45
C TRP A 146 -10.73 9.68 28.51
N PRO A 147 -10.31 10.21 29.68
CA PRO A 147 -11.24 10.62 30.72
C PRO A 147 -12.29 11.61 30.19
N GLY A 148 -13.57 11.21 30.21
CA GLY A 148 -14.69 12.02 29.74
C GLY A 148 -15.22 11.62 28.35
N GLU A 149 -14.53 10.73 27.65
CA GLU A 149 -15.01 10.13 26.40
C GLU A 149 -15.87 8.89 26.69
N PRO A 150 -16.85 8.58 25.82
CA PRO A 150 -17.57 7.32 25.93
C PRO A 150 -16.61 6.16 25.65
N ASP A 151 -16.81 5.04 26.35
CA ASP A 151 -16.12 3.80 26.01
C ASP A 151 -16.46 3.40 24.57
N ILE A 152 -15.43 2.96 23.84
CA ILE A 152 -15.58 2.53 22.46
C ILE A 152 -15.71 0.99 22.45
N ASP A 153 -16.85 0.49 21.98
CA ASP A 153 -17.08 -0.95 21.84
C ASP A 153 -16.53 -1.46 20.51
N ASP A 154 -15.21 -1.69 20.50
CA ASP A 154 -14.48 -2.23 19.35
C ASP A 154 -14.11 -3.71 19.52
N ASP A 155 -14.84 -4.46 20.37
CA ASP A 155 -14.57 -5.88 20.66
C ASP A 155 -15.40 -6.85 19.82
N TYR A 156 -15.25 -6.77 18.51
CA TYR A 156 -15.79 -7.79 17.60
C TYR A 156 -14.70 -8.39 16.72
N VAL A 157 -14.76 -9.71 16.55
CA VAL A 157 -13.88 -10.46 15.66
C VAL A 157 -14.64 -10.76 14.37
N VAL A 158 -14.10 -10.31 13.25
CA VAL A 158 -14.58 -10.65 11.91
C VAL A 158 -13.78 -11.84 11.42
N ASN A 159 -14.43 -12.97 11.16
CA ASN A 159 -13.80 -14.10 10.47
C ASN A 159 -13.86 -13.85 8.97
N LEU A 160 -12.69 -13.85 8.33
CA LEU A 160 -12.55 -13.48 6.93
C LEU A 160 -11.89 -14.66 6.19
N GLU A 161 -12.63 -15.22 5.25
CA GLU A 161 -12.21 -16.37 4.44
C GLU A 161 -11.60 -15.94 3.10
N ASP A 162 -12.07 -14.84 2.50
CA ASP A 162 -11.60 -14.30 1.22
C ASP A 162 -11.09 -12.86 1.39
N ARG A 163 -9.75 -12.75 1.50
CA ARG A 163 -9.05 -11.48 1.63
C ARG A 163 -9.24 -10.55 0.44
N GLU A 164 -9.34 -11.09 -0.78
CA GLU A 164 -9.43 -10.25 -1.97
C GLU A 164 -10.84 -9.70 -2.15
N ALA A 165 -11.86 -10.49 -1.83
CA ALA A 165 -13.23 -9.98 -1.75
C ALA A 165 -13.37 -8.91 -0.67
N ASP A 166 -12.76 -9.11 0.50
CA ASP A 166 -12.75 -8.14 1.59
C ASP A 166 -12.10 -6.82 1.19
N PHE A 167 -10.90 -6.89 0.58
CA PHE A 167 -10.19 -5.70 0.10
C PHE A 167 -11.02 -4.90 -0.91
N ARG A 168 -11.63 -5.58 -1.90
CA ARG A 168 -12.49 -4.89 -2.90
C ARG A 168 -13.70 -4.23 -2.26
N ALA A 169 -14.34 -4.88 -1.29
CA ALA A 169 -15.49 -4.31 -0.58
C ALA A 169 -15.06 -3.07 0.22
N PHE A 170 -13.95 -3.16 0.95
CA PHE A 170 -13.39 -2.05 1.71
C PHE A 170 -13.08 -0.83 0.83
N VAL A 171 -12.41 -1.03 -0.30
CA VAL A 171 -12.08 0.07 -1.24
C VAL A 171 -13.35 0.67 -1.85
N ALA A 172 -14.32 -0.17 -2.24
CA ALA A 172 -15.58 0.33 -2.77
C ALA A 172 -16.34 1.22 -1.76
N ASP A 173 -16.38 0.80 -0.49
CA ASP A 173 -17.00 1.57 0.59
C ASP A 173 -16.23 2.88 0.87
N ASP A 174 -14.90 2.86 0.85
CA ASP A 174 -14.05 4.05 1.02
C ASP A 174 -14.26 5.08 -0.09
N VAL A 175 -14.22 4.63 -1.34
CA VAL A 175 -14.42 5.46 -2.54
C VAL A 175 -15.82 6.06 -2.55
N GLU A 176 -16.84 5.27 -2.23
CA GLU A 176 -18.22 5.75 -2.14
C GLU A 176 -18.41 6.77 -1.00
N ARG A 177 -17.78 6.53 0.16
CA ARG A 177 -17.76 7.51 1.26
C ARG A 177 -17.18 8.85 0.80
N ARG A 178 -16.05 8.82 0.09
CA ARG A 178 -15.39 10.02 -0.44
C ARG A 178 -16.24 10.74 -1.48
N ARG A 179 -16.88 10.02 -2.41
CA ARG A 179 -17.81 10.62 -3.40
C ARG A 179 -18.95 11.39 -2.73
N ARG A 180 -19.54 10.84 -1.67
CA ARG A 180 -20.60 11.53 -0.92
C ARG A 180 -20.11 12.82 -0.28
N ILE A 181 -18.89 12.82 0.26
CA ILE A 181 -18.27 14.01 0.85
C ILE A 181 -18.01 15.07 -0.23
N GLU A 182 -17.47 14.67 -1.38
CA GLU A 182 -17.22 15.55 -2.53
C GLU A 182 -18.52 16.16 -3.08
N ASP A 183 -19.56 15.34 -3.28
CA ASP A 183 -20.86 15.79 -3.76
C ASP A 183 -21.50 16.79 -2.78
N ALA A 184 -21.40 16.51 -1.46
CA ALA A 184 -21.89 17.41 -0.42
C ALA A 184 -21.11 18.73 -0.40
N ALA A 185 -19.78 18.69 -0.52
CA ALA A 185 -18.93 19.87 -0.60
C ALA A 185 -19.24 20.70 -1.85
N GLN A 186 -19.42 20.06 -3.00
CA GLN A 186 -19.77 20.71 -4.25
C GLN A 186 -21.17 21.34 -4.20
N ALA A 187 -22.13 20.67 -3.57
CA ALA A 187 -23.47 21.23 -3.34
C ALA A 187 -23.40 22.47 -2.42
N HIS A 188 -22.61 22.41 -1.35
CA HIS A 188 -22.40 23.54 -0.45
C HIS A 188 -21.77 24.74 -1.18
N LEU A 189 -20.72 24.52 -1.97
CA LEU A 189 -20.08 25.58 -2.77
C LEU A 189 -21.01 26.24 -3.78
N ARG A 190 -21.94 25.49 -4.37
CA ARG A 190 -22.96 26.05 -5.28
C ARG A 190 -23.90 27.01 -4.55
N LEU A 191 -24.38 26.62 -3.37
CA LEU A 191 -25.27 27.47 -2.56
C LEU A 191 -24.60 28.78 -2.14
N VAL A 192 -23.34 28.71 -1.68
CA VAL A 192 -22.59 29.91 -1.27
C VAL A 192 -22.42 30.88 -2.44
N ARG A 193 -22.11 30.38 -3.64
CA ARG A 193 -21.97 31.23 -4.83
C ARG A 193 -23.30 31.86 -5.26
N ASP A 194 -24.39 31.11 -5.22
CA ASP A 194 -25.71 31.60 -5.61
C ASP A 194 -26.23 32.69 -4.63
N ASP A 195 -25.83 32.64 -3.35
CA ASP A 195 -26.09 33.70 -2.36
C ASP A 195 -25.26 34.97 -2.62
N GLU A 196 -24.01 34.84 -3.08
CA GLU A 196 -23.15 35.98 -3.45
C GLU A 196 -23.60 36.68 -4.73
N ASP A 197 -24.10 35.94 -5.73
CA ASP A 197 -24.59 36.49 -7.00
C ASP A 197 -26.00 37.12 -6.87
N GLY A 198 -26.71 36.84 -5.77
CA GLY A 198 -28.06 37.35 -5.48
C GLY A 198 -28.13 38.61 -4.59
N ALA A 199 -26.99 39.07 -4.07
CA ALA A 199 -26.85 40.25 -3.20
C ALA A 199 -26.35 41.49 -3.97
#